data_AF-A0A847NFR3-F1
#
_entry.id   AF-A0A847NFR3-F1
#
_cell.length_a   1.000
_cell.length_b   1.000
_cell.length_c   1.000
_cell.angle_alpha   90.00
_cell.angle_beta   90.00
_cell.angle_gamma   90.00
#
_symmetry.space_group_name_H-M   'P 1'
#
loop_
_entity.id
_entity.type
_entity.pdbx_description
1 polymer ?
#
loop_
_entity_poly.entity_id
_entity_poly.type
_entity_poly.pdbx_seq_one_letter_code
_entity_poly.pdbx_strand_id
1 'polypeptide(L)'
;MKTGKDKISVKQLFFVFTIMVSSPATRLLPKYAAAKAQQAGWVSPIISIVPFILLILAVDSLLKKHKGQSMDDIITGILGRFLGKLVLVIYLMWALWLTAMYTRYYTKRLTNSIYP
;
A
#
# COMPACT_ATOMS: atom_id res chain seq x y z
N MET A 1 11.67 7.77 -21.63
CA MET A 1 10.38 7.17 -22.04
C MET A 1 9.30 8.23 -21.93
N LYS A 2 8.87 8.84 -23.05
CA LYS A 2 7.83 9.89 -23.05
C LYS A 2 6.51 9.24 -22.63
N THR A 3 5.95 9.73 -21.53
CA THR A 3 4.68 9.25 -20.98
C THR A 3 3.56 9.92 -21.78
N GLY A 4 2.60 9.14 -22.30
CA GLY A 4 1.41 9.71 -22.95
C GLY A 4 0.59 10.53 -21.95
N LYS A 5 -0.17 11.53 -22.40
CA LYS A 5 -0.89 12.47 -21.52
C LYS A 5 -1.78 11.80 -20.47
N ASP A 6 -2.26 10.58 -20.73
CA ASP A 6 -3.15 9.81 -19.83
C ASP A 6 -2.43 8.78 -18.95
N LYS A 7 -1.08 8.78 -18.94
CA LYS A 7 -0.29 7.82 -18.16
C LYS A 7 0.45 8.52 -17.04
N ILE A 8 0.57 7.84 -15.91
CA ILE A 8 1.45 8.29 -14.83
C ILE A 8 2.90 7.96 -15.19
N SER A 9 3.81 8.91 -14.94
CA SER A 9 5.24 8.66 -15.08
C SER A 9 5.76 7.80 -13.93
N VAL A 10 6.89 7.12 -14.11
CA VAL A 10 7.54 6.32 -13.06
C VAL A 10 7.85 7.19 -11.82
N LYS A 11 8.24 8.45 -12.02
CA LYS A 11 8.48 9.39 -10.93
C LYS A 11 7.21 9.70 -10.14
N GLN A 12 6.09 9.95 -10.82
CA GLN A 12 4.80 10.18 -10.17
C GLN A 12 4.32 8.94 -9.41
N LEU A 13 4.44 7.76 -10.01
CA LEU A 13 4.11 6.50 -9.35
C LEU A 13 4.94 6.30 -8.08
N PHE A 14 6.24 6.57 -8.14
CA PHE A 14 7.13 6.52 -6.98
C PHE A 14 6.65 7.46 -5.86
N PHE A 15 6.33 8.72 -6.18
CA PHE A 15 5.80 9.66 -5.18
C PHE A 15 4.47 9.20 -4.57
N VAL A 16 3.52 8.76 -5.39
CA VAL A 16 2.21 8.28 -4.92
C VAL A 16 2.41 7.08 -3.99
N PHE A 17 3.23 6.11 -4.40
CA PHE A 17 3.54 4.93 -3.60
C PHE A 17 4.20 5.30 -2.26
N THR A 18 5.23 6.15 -2.29
CA THR A 18 5.93 6.59 -1.08
C THR A 18 4.99 7.31 -0.13
N ILE A 19 4.15 8.24 -0.61
CA ILE A 19 3.20 8.98 0.23
C ILE A 19 2.17 8.02 0.86
N MET A 20 1.60 7.12 0.06
CA MET A 20 0.60 6.15 0.52
C MET A 20 1.15 5.21 1.60
N VAL A 21 2.39 4.75 1.46
CA VAL A 21 3.00 3.80 2.40
C VAL A 21 3.58 4.49 3.64
N SER A 22 4.08 5.72 3.51
CA SER A 22 4.76 6.42 4.62
C SER A 22 3.83 6.73 5.79
N SER A 23 2.59 7.16 5.53
CA SER A 23 1.61 7.50 6.57
C SER A 23 1.28 6.32 7.51
N PRO A 24 0.89 5.13 7.02
CA PRO A 24 0.65 3.98 7.89
C PRO A 24 1.95 3.42 8.49
N ALA A 25 3.05 3.40 7.72
CA ALA A 25 4.33 2.88 8.18
C ALA A 25 4.85 3.62 9.42
N THR A 26 4.85 4.96 9.38
CA THR A 26 5.31 5.80 10.50
C THR A 26 4.42 5.73 11.73
N ARG A 27 3.14 5.38 11.59
CA ARG A 27 2.20 5.28 12.71
C ARG A 27 2.24 3.91 13.39
N LEU A 28 2.35 2.85 12.60
CA LEU A 28 2.22 1.47 13.11
C LEU A 28 3.58 0.88 13.48
N LEU A 29 4.59 1.06 12.63
CA LEU A 29 5.85 0.34 12.75
C LEU A 29 6.66 0.77 13.97
N PRO A 30 6.83 2.06 14.32
CA PRO A 30 7.62 2.44 15.49
C PRO A 30 7.05 1.90 16.79
N LYS A 31 5.72 1.97 16.97
CA LYS A 31 5.07 1.44 18.18
C LYS A 31 5.24 -0.07 18.29
N TYR A 32 5.05 -0.80 17.19
CA TYR A 32 5.19 -2.25 17.18
C TYR A 32 6.66 -2.68 17.36
N ALA A 33 7.58 -2.03 16.65
CA ALA A 33 9.01 -2.28 16.73
C ALA A 33 9.56 -1.96 18.12
N ALA A 34 9.15 -0.85 18.74
CA ALA A 34 9.52 -0.54 20.12
C ALA A 34 9.01 -1.62 21.08
N ALA A 35 7.74 -2.04 20.95
CA ALA A 35 7.17 -3.05 21.83
C ALA A 35 7.82 -4.44 21.71
N LYS A 36 8.25 -4.85 20.51
CA LYS A 36 8.75 -6.21 20.25
C LYS A 36 10.27 -6.32 20.13
N ALA A 37 10.92 -5.32 19.57
CA ALA A 37 12.36 -5.31 19.29
C ALA A 37 13.11 -4.21 20.03
N GLN A 38 12.42 -3.30 20.73
CA GLN A 38 13.02 -2.23 21.55
C GLN A 38 14.08 -1.46 20.74
N GLN A 39 15.31 -1.41 21.24
CA GLN A 39 16.45 -0.74 20.60
C GLN A 39 16.87 -1.41 19.27
N ALA A 40 16.57 -2.69 19.07
CA ALA A 40 16.87 -3.42 17.83
C ALA A 40 15.79 -3.25 16.74
N GLY A 41 14.76 -2.43 16.97
CA GLY A 41 13.67 -2.22 16.01
C GLY A 41 14.12 -1.72 14.63
N TRP A 42 15.25 -1.02 14.55
CA TRP A 42 15.82 -0.52 13.28
C TRP A 42 16.30 -1.65 12.34
N VAL A 43 16.52 -2.87 12.86
CA VAL A 43 16.93 -4.03 12.05
C VAL A 43 15.73 -4.59 11.26
N SER A 44 14.50 -4.37 11.73
CA SER A 44 13.29 -4.91 11.09
C SER A 44 13.10 -4.50 9.62
N PRO A 45 13.27 -3.23 9.19
CA PRO A 45 13.19 -2.89 7.78
C PRO A 45 14.29 -3.54 6.94
N ILE A 46 15.50 -3.75 7.49
CA ILE A 46 16.63 -4.37 6.77
C ILE A 46 16.30 -5.82 6.44
N ILE A 47 15.82 -6.59 7.42
CA ILE A 47 15.42 -7.99 7.21
C ILE A 47 14.22 -8.06 6.25
N SER A 48 13.33 -7.07 6.30
CA SER A 48 12.15 -7.01 5.43
C SER A 48 12.47 -6.74 3.96
N ILE A 49 13.70 -6.32 3.61
CA ILE A 49 14.11 -6.09 2.22
C ILE A 49 13.93 -7.36 1.38
N VAL A 50 14.35 -8.52 1.90
CA VAL A 50 14.29 -9.79 1.16
C VAL A 50 12.85 -10.18 0.78
N PRO A 51 11.89 -10.32 1.72
CA PRO A 51 10.51 -10.64 1.35
C PRO A 51 9.87 -9.53 0.51
N PHE A 52 10.26 -8.26 0.70
CA PHE A 52 9.74 -7.16 -0.11
C PHE A 52 10.20 -7.22 -1.58
N ILE A 53 11.47 -7.54 -1.83
CA ILE A 53 11.98 -7.77 -3.19
C ILE A 53 11.26 -8.95 -3.83
N LEU A 54 11.08 -10.06 -3.11
CA LEU A 54 10.35 -11.23 -3.63
C LEU A 54 8.91 -10.86 -4.03
N LEU A 55 8.22 -10.06 -3.22
CA LEU A 55 6.88 -9.56 -3.54
C LEU A 55 6.89 -8.69 -4.80
N ILE A 56 7.86 -7.78 -4.95
CA ILE A 56 7.99 -6.94 -6.15
C ILE A 56 8.17 -7.80 -7.40
N LEU A 57 9.03 -8.82 -7.34
CA LEU A 57 9.28 -9.72 -8.48
C LEU A 57 8.03 -10.54 -8.83
N ALA A 58 7.28 -11.00 -7.83
CA ALA A 58 6.02 -11.71 -8.03
C ALA A 58 4.97 -10.83 -8.71
N VAL A 59 4.82 -9.58 -8.25
CA VAL A 59 3.88 -8.61 -8.85
C VAL A 59 4.32 -8.22 -10.26
N ASP A 60 5.60 -7.97 -10.49
CA ASP A 60 6.14 -7.64 -11.82
C ASP A 60 5.90 -8.79 -12.83
N SER A 61 6.17 -10.03 -12.42
CA SER A 61 5.87 -11.22 -13.23
C SER A 61 4.38 -11.33 -13.57
N LEU A 62 3.51 -11.11 -12.58
CA LEU A 62 2.06 -11.14 -12.76
C LEU A 62 1.57 -10.08 -13.77
N LEU A 63 2.05 -8.84 -13.63
CA LEU A 63 1.68 -7.73 -14.51
C LEU A 63 2.23 -7.90 -15.93
N LYS A 64 3.42 -8.49 -16.08
CA LYS A 64 3.99 -8.83 -17.39
C LYS A 64 3.21 -9.94 -18.10
N LYS A 65 2.63 -10.88 -17.35
CA LYS A 65 1.79 -11.96 -17.91
C LYS A 65 0.43 -11.45 -18.37
N HIS A 66 -0.11 -10.43 -17.71
CA HIS A 66 -1.45 -9.87 -18.00
C HIS A 66 -1.37 -8.42 -18.50
N LYS A 67 -0.47 -8.16 -19.46
CA LYS A 67 -0.25 -6.81 -19.98
C LYS A 67 -1.53 -6.19 -20.53
N GLY A 68 -1.83 -4.98 -20.08
CA GLY A 68 -2.98 -4.21 -20.55
C GLY A 68 -4.31 -4.56 -19.89
N GLN A 69 -4.35 -5.60 -19.04
CA GLN A 69 -5.52 -5.89 -18.21
C GLN A 69 -5.50 -5.02 -16.94
N SER A 70 -6.69 -4.66 -16.46
CA SER A 70 -6.83 -4.01 -15.16
C SER A 70 -6.64 -5.02 -14.02
N MET A 71 -6.40 -4.54 -12.81
CA MET A 71 -6.18 -5.43 -11.67
C MET A 71 -7.43 -6.27 -11.33
N ASP A 72 -8.63 -5.73 -11.55
CA ASP A 72 -9.88 -6.46 -11.38
C ASP A 72 -10.07 -7.56 -12.44
N ASP A 73 -9.68 -7.33 -13.69
CA ASP A 73 -9.65 -8.37 -14.73
C ASP A 73 -8.67 -9.49 -14.37
N ILE A 74 -7.48 -9.14 -13.87
CA ILE A 74 -6.47 -10.12 -13.44
C ILE A 74 -7.00 -10.97 -12.28
N ILE A 75 -7.55 -10.33 -11.24
CA ILE A 75 -8.08 -11.01 -10.06
C ILE A 75 -9.25 -11.92 -10.43
N THR A 76 -10.22 -11.40 -11.20
CA THR A 76 -11.42 -12.17 -11.60
C THR A 76 -11.10 -13.23 -12.64
N GLY A 77 -10.08 -13.05 -13.48
CA GLY A 77 -9.59 -14.04 -14.42
C GLY A 77 -8.91 -15.23 -13.73
N ILE A 78 -8.14 -14.99 -12.67
CA ILE A 78 -7.43 -16.05 -11.93
C ILE A 78 -8.35 -16.79 -10.96
N LEU A 79 -9.17 -16.07 -10.19
CA LEU A 79 -10.03 -16.64 -9.13
C LEU A 79 -11.43 -17.02 -9.63
N GLY A 80 -11.78 -16.64 -10.86
CA GLY A 80 -13.14 -16.71 -11.36
C GLY A 80 -14.03 -15.56 -10.86
N ARG A 81 -15.20 -15.40 -11.49
CA ARG A 81 -16.05 -14.21 -11.31
C ARG A 81 -16.59 -14.04 -9.89
N PHE A 82 -16.94 -15.12 -9.20
CA PHE A 82 -17.52 -15.06 -7.85
C PHE A 82 -16.44 -14.74 -6.80
N LEU A 83 -15.40 -15.56 -6.71
CA LEU A 83 -14.31 -15.35 -5.75
C LEU A 83 -13.52 -14.08 -6.03
N GLY A 84 -13.30 -13.75 -7.30
CA GLY A 84 -12.64 -12.49 -7.68
C GLY A 84 -13.42 -11.27 -7.22
N LYS A 85 -14.75 -11.26 -7.40
CA LYS A 85 -15.60 -10.18 -6.87
C LYS A 85 -15.57 -10.10 -5.35
N LEU A 86 -15.57 -11.24 -4.65
CA LEU A 86 -15.48 -11.26 -3.20
C LEU A 86 -14.17 -10.59 -2.72
N VAL A 87 -13.05 -10.93 -3.36
CA VAL A 87 -11.74 -10.30 -3.09
C VAL A 87 -11.80 -8.79 -3.35
N LEU A 88 -12.39 -8.35 -4.46
CA LEU A 88 -12.53 -6.92 -4.77
C LEU A 88 -13.39 -6.18 -3.74
N VAL A 89 -14.48 -6.80 -3.26
CA VAL A 89 -15.31 -6.21 -2.18
C VAL A 89 -14.50 -6.08 -0.89
N ILE A 90 -13.69 -7.07 -0.53
CA ILE A 90 -12.80 -6.98 0.64
C ILE A 90 -11.81 -5.82 0.48
N TYR A 91 -11.20 -5.66 -0.71
CA TYR A 91 -10.32 -4.51 -0.98
C TYR A 91 -11.04 -3.16 -0.91
N LEU A 92 -12.29 -3.08 -1.38
CA LEU A 92 -13.10 -1.86 -1.27
C LEU A 92 -13.41 -1.52 0.19
N MET A 93 -13.83 -2.50 0.99
CA MET A 93 -14.08 -2.31 2.42
C MET A 93 -12.80 -1.87 3.15
N TRP A 94 -11.66 -2.48 2.80
CA TRP A 94 -10.36 -2.09 3.33
C TRP A 94 -9.99 -0.65 2.98
N ALA A 95 -10.17 -0.25 1.72
CA ALA A 95 -9.90 1.12 1.27
C ALA A 95 -10.81 2.15 1.97
N LEU A 96 -12.10 1.83 2.13
CA LEU A 96 -13.05 2.66 2.86
C LEU A 96 -12.64 2.83 4.32
N TRP A 97 -12.26 1.73 4.97
CA TRP A 97 -11.80 1.73 6.36
C TRP A 97 -10.51 2.56 6.53
N LEU A 98 -9.52 2.39 5.65
CA LEU A 98 -8.30 3.20 5.66
C LEU A 98 -8.60 4.68 5.51
N THR A 99 -9.51 5.04 4.61
CA THR A 99 -9.90 6.43 4.37
C THR A 99 -10.54 7.03 5.61
N ALA A 100 -11.50 6.33 6.22
CA ALA A 100 -12.15 6.77 7.46
C ALA A 100 -11.15 6.94 8.62
N MET A 101 -10.21 6.00 8.76
CA MET A 101 -9.15 6.08 9.77
C MET A 101 -8.22 7.26 9.52
N TYR A 102 -7.80 7.50 8.29
CA TYR A 102 -6.95 8.63 7.94
C TYR A 102 -7.63 9.98 8.20
N THR A 103 -8.92 10.11 7.88
CA THR A 103 -9.71 11.30 8.23
C THR A 103 -9.71 11.52 9.74
N ARG A 104 -10.04 10.49 10.53
CA ARG A 104 -10.03 10.58 12.01
C ARG A 104 -8.67 10.98 12.55
N TYR A 105 -7.59 10.38 12.03
CA TYR A 105 -6.24 10.70 12.50
C TYR A 105 -5.80 12.11 12.12
N TYR A 106 -6.21 12.60 10.96
CA TYR A 106 -5.95 13.95 10.53
C TYR A 106 -6.65 14.95 11.46
N THR A 107 -7.93 14.74 11.74
CA THR A 107 -8.69 15.56 12.71
C THR A 107 -8.03 15.57 14.08
N LYS A 108 -7.65 14.40 14.63
CA LYS A 108 -6.97 14.33 15.94
C LYS A 108 -5.63 15.07 15.96
N ARG A 109 -4.87 15.01 14.86
CA ARG A 109 -3.60 15.75 14.77
C ARG A 109 -3.85 17.25 14.73
N LEU A 110 -4.86 17.69 13.99
CA LEU A 110 -5.24 19.09 13.91
C LEU A 110 -5.66 19.63 15.28
N THR A 111 -6.53 18.89 15.99
CA THR A 111 -6.98 19.29 17.33
C THR A 111 -5.82 19.37 18.30
N ASN A 112 -4.99 18.33 18.38
CA ASN A 112 -3.92 18.26 19.37
C ASN A 112 -2.73 19.19 19.09
N SER A 113 -2.54 19.63 17.84
CA SER A 113 -1.42 20.51 17.47
C SER A 113 -1.80 21.98 17.39
N ILE A 114 -3.07 22.30 17.11
CA ILE A 114 -3.53 23.68 16.91
C ILE A 114 -4.33 24.20 18.11
N TYR A 115 -5.15 23.35 18.71
CA TYR A 115 -5.97 23.75 19.85
C TYR A 115 -5.24 23.33 21.15
N PRO A 116 -5.16 24.24 22.14
CA PRO A 116 -4.51 23.95 23.42
C PRO A 116 -5.23 22.85 24.21
#